data_AF-A0A962VYL8-F1
#
_entry.id   AF-A0A962VYL8-F1
#
_cell.length_a   1.000
_cell.length_b   1.000
_cell.length_c   1.000
_cell.angle_alpha   90.00
_cell.angle_beta   90.00
_cell.angle_gamma   90.00
#
_symmetry.space_group_name_H-M   'P 1'
#
loop_
_entity.id
_entity.type
_entity.pdbx_description
1 polymer ?
#
loop_
_entity_poly.entity_id
_entity_poly.type
_entity_poly.pdbx_seq_one_letter_code
_entity_poly.pdbx_strand_id
1 'polypeptide(L)'
;VLFYLQKEPVHRRYHHDKLTFGIVYAFNENFILSLSHDEVVHLKKSLLGKMPGTEREQFANLRLLYAFMYGHPGKKLLFMGGEFGQPSEWNHDAELKWELLRKSPHQCLQRFVVDLNGLYRREPACHQVDFRGAGFEWLDAGGAETNVLAFLRKARDPRDTVAFVLNFSDRSHPHYRIGVPFPVEYRELLNSDASEYGGSGETLADKRIMAEEVSSHGYAFSLVLNLPSLSAVVLKPAPLVLE
;
A
#
# COMPACT_ATOMS: atom_id res chain seq x y z
N VAL A 1 11.45 3.69 -3.27
CA VAL A 1 10.14 4.19 -2.79
C VAL A 1 10.20 5.56 -2.09
N LEU A 2 11.01 5.79 -1.05
CA LEU A 2 11.01 7.07 -0.32
C LEU A 2 11.25 8.29 -1.22
N PHE A 3 12.19 8.20 -2.15
CA PHE A 3 12.44 9.25 -3.14
C PHE A 3 11.18 9.64 -3.93
N TYR A 4 10.37 8.64 -4.32
CA TYR A 4 9.14 8.85 -5.09
C TYR A 4 8.05 9.50 -4.23
N LEU A 5 7.85 9.03 -3.00
CA LEU A 5 6.85 9.56 -2.07
C LEU A 5 7.16 11.01 -1.64
N GLN A 6 8.44 11.39 -1.59
CA GLN A 6 8.88 12.77 -1.29
C GLN A 6 8.56 13.77 -2.41
N LYS A 7 8.24 13.31 -3.62
CA LYS A 7 7.84 14.20 -4.71
C LYS A 7 6.38 14.60 -4.54
N GLU A 8 6.11 15.88 -4.79
CA GLU A 8 4.76 16.39 -5.01
C GLU A 8 4.00 15.47 -5.98
N PRO A 9 2.75 15.08 -5.69
CA PRO A 9 2.04 14.06 -6.48
C PRO A 9 1.99 14.33 -7.99
N VAL A 10 1.85 15.60 -8.39
CA VAL A 10 1.90 16.02 -9.79
C VAL A 10 3.20 15.65 -10.52
N HIS A 11 4.32 15.50 -9.81
CA HIS A 11 5.63 15.18 -10.40
C HIS A 11 5.94 13.68 -10.38
N ARG A 12 5.11 12.86 -9.71
CA ARG A 12 5.34 11.43 -9.54
C ARG A 12 5.31 10.66 -10.87
N ARG A 13 4.55 11.12 -11.86
CA ARG A 13 4.49 10.53 -13.21
C ARG A 13 5.87 10.37 -13.85
N TYR A 14 6.78 11.31 -13.62
CA TYR A 14 8.13 11.31 -14.19
C TYR A 14 9.11 10.38 -13.48
N HIS A 15 8.67 9.75 -12.39
CA HIS A 15 9.48 8.91 -11.52
C HIS A 15 8.82 7.55 -11.25
N HIS A 16 7.81 7.17 -12.04
CA HIS A 16 7.06 5.93 -11.83
C HIS A 16 7.97 4.68 -11.87
N ASP A 17 9.07 4.75 -12.62
CA ASP A 17 10.14 3.74 -12.64
C ASP A 17 10.69 3.45 -11.24
N LYS A 18 10.69 4.42 -10.32
CA LYS A 18 11.19 4.24 -8.94
C LYS A 18 10.29 3.37 -8.07
N LEU A 19 9.05 3.12 -8.48
CA LEU A 19 8.16 2.14 -7.85
C LEU A 19 8.33 0.74 -8.44
N THR A 20 8.53 0.64 -9.75
CA THR A 20 8.54 -0.64 -10.46
C THR A 20 9.93 -1.28 -10.55
N PHE A 21 11.00 -0.48 -10.57
CA PHE A 21 12.37 -0.97 -10.76
C PHE A 21 12.84 -1.94 -9.67
N GLY A 22 12.36 -1.78 -8.43
CA GLY A 22 12.73 -2.65 -7.31
C GLY A 22 12.41 -4.13 -7.57
N ILE A 23 11.34 -4.41 -8.31
CA ILE A 23 10.90 -5.79 -8.57
C ILE A 23 11.84 -6.54 -9.52
N VAL A 24 12.55 -5.82 -10.40
CA VAL A 24 13.41 -6.40 -11.46
C VAL A 24 14.49 -7.29 -10.86
N TYR A 25 14.98 -6.94 -9.67
CA TYR A 25 16.00 -7.69 -8.94
C TYR A 25 15.52 -8.23 -7.59
N ALA A 26 14.24 -8.04 -7.23
CA ALA A 26 13.71 -8.40 -5.90
C ALA A 26 13.85 -9.89 -5.55
N PHE A 27 14.09 -10.76 -6.53
CA PHE A 27 14.20 -12.21 -6.36
C PHE A 27 15.63 -12.73 -6.53
N ASN A 28 16.61 -11.84 -6.70
CA ASN A 28 18.03 -12.21 -6.77
C ASN A 28 18.61 -12.45 -5.37
N GLU A 29 18.00 -11.84 -4.33
CA GLU A 29 18.43 -11.92 -2.94
C GLU A 29 17.22 -12.04 -2.01
N ASN A 30 17.47 -12.45 -0.77
CA ASN A 30 16.46 -12.47 0.28
C ASN A 30 16.35 -11.10 0.97
N PHE A 31 15.68 -10.14 0.33
CA PHE A 31 15.63 -8.76 0.82
C PHE A 31 14.77 -8.55 2.08
N ILE A 32 15.24 -7.63 2.93
CA ILE A 32 14.45 -6.94 3.94
C ILE A 32 14.22 -5.50 3.47
N LEU A 33 12.97 -5.11 3.31
CA LEU A 33 12.56 -3.73 3.06
C LEU A 33 12.65 -2.95 4.37
N SER A 34 13.59 -2.04 4.45
CA SER A 34 13.96 -1.37 5.70
C SER A 34 13.69 0.12 5.63
N LEU A 35 12.88 0.60 6.58
CA LEU A 35 12.77 2.01 6.95
C LEU A 35 13.38 2.15 8.34
N SER A 36 14.72 2.21 8.38
CA SER A 36 15.52 2.17 9.60
C SER A 36 15.70 3.54 10.25
N HIS A 37 16.40 3.58 11.38
CA HIS A 37 16.76 4.80 12.10
C HIS A 37 17.56 5.80 11.25
N ASP A 38 18.44 5.31 10.36
CA ASP A 38 19.27 6.14 9.48
C ASP A 38 18.47 6.99 8.50
N GLU A 39 17.22 6.60 8.22
CA GLU A 39 16.34 7.32 7.30
C GLU A 39 15.64 8.52 7.96
N VAL A 40 15.68 8.64 9.29
CA VAL A 40 14.89 9.63 10.06
C VAL A 40 15.74 10.52 10.99
N VAL A 41 17.00 10.74 10.62
CA VAL A 41 17.99 11.56 11.33
C VAL A 41 18.77 12.45 10.35
N HIS A 42 19.68 13.28 10.87
CA HIS A 42 20.66 14.04 10.09
C HIS A 42 20.03 14.91 8.99
N LEU A 43 18.98 15.68 9.33
CA LEU A 43 18.28 16.59 8.43
C LEU A 43 17.49 15.90 7.31
N LYS A 44 17.36 14.56 7.37
CA LYS A 44 16.56 13.80 6.41
C LYS A 44 15.05 13.94 6.68
N LYS A 45 14.63 14.52 7.80
CA LYS A 45 13.26 14.55 8.33
C LYS A 45 12.74 13.17 8.76
N SER A 46 11.70 13.17 9.58
CA SER A 46 10.92 11.96 9.90
C SER A 46 10.20 11.40 8.66
N LEU A 47 9.67 10.16 8.75
CA LEU A 47 8.88 9.59 7.66
C LEU A 47 7.65 10.45 7.32
N LEU A 48 6.96 11.01 8.33
CA LEU A 48 5.83 11.91 8.10
C LEU A 48 6.29 13.22 7.45
N GLY A 49 7.37 13.82 7.95
CA GLY A 49 7.91 15.09 7.43
C GLY A 49 8.51 15.01 6.03
N LYS A 50 8.76 13.81 5.52
CA LYS A 50 9.14 13.55 4.12
C LYS A 50 7.94 13.65 3.16
N MET A 51 6.71 13.49 3.66
CA MET A 51 5.52 13.47 2.81
C MET A 51 5.12 14.91 2.43
N PRO A 52 4.77 15.16 1.15
CA PRO A 52 4.30 16.46 0.71
C PRO A 52 2.84 16.71 1.12
N GLY A 53 2.40 17.97 0.98
CA GLY A 53 1.02 18.39 1.19
C GLY A 53 0.67 18.78 2.63
N THR A 54 -0.63 18.94 2.86
CA THR A 54 -1.25 19.20 4.16
C THR A 54 -1.03 18.05 5.14
N GLU A 55 -1.21 18.27 6.44
CA GLU A 55 -1.06 17.21 7.47
C GLU A 55 -1.88 15.96 7.12
N ARG A 56 -3.12 16.14 6.64
CA ARG A 56 -3.98 15.03 6.20
C ARG A 56 -3.36 14.24 5.04
N GLU A 57 -2.81 14.92 4.05
CA GLU A 57 -2.12 14.30 2.90
C GLU A 57 -0.80 13.63 3.32
N GLN A 58 -0.10 14.18 4.31
CA GLN A 58 1.09 13.54 4.86
C GLN A 58 0.77 12.19 5.51
N PHE A 59 -0.28 12.14 6.32
CA PHE A 59 -0.75 10.88 6.91
C PHE A 59 -1.26 9.90 5.84
N ALA A 60 -2.00 10.37 4.83
CA ALA A 60 -2.45 9.52 3.73
C ALA A 60 -1.28 8.91 2.94
N ASN A 61 -0.29 9.73 2.58
CA ASN A 61 0.95 9.27 1.95
C ASN A 61 1.70 8.25 2.80
N LEU A 62 1.74 8.44 4.13
CA LEU A 62 2.43 7.52 5.02
C LEU A 62 1.71 6.15 5.10
N ARG A 63 0.38 6.15 5.17
CA ARG A 63 -0.42 4.91 5.08
C ARG A 63 -0.20 4.21 3.73
N LEU A 64 -0.17 4.98 2.64
CA LEU A 64 0.08 4.47 1.29
C LEU A 64 1.49 3.87 1.15
N LEU A 65 2.52 4.53 1.67
CA LEU A 65 3.89 4.00 1.72
C LEU A 65 3.93 2.65 2.44
N TYR A 66 3.28 2.55 3.60
CA TYR A 66 3.25 1.31 4.37
C TYR A 66 2.47 0.21 3.67
N ALA A 67 1.32 0.50 3.08
CA ALA A 67 0.57 -0.47 2.27
C ALA A 67 1.42 -1.01 1.11
N PHE A 68 2.10 -0.13 0.36
CA PHE A 68 3.03 -0.52 -0.68
C PHE A 68 4.18 -1.38 -0.13
N MET A 69 4.83 -0.95 0.95
CA MET A 69 5.94 -1.68 1.57
C MET A 69 5.52 -3.08 2.04
N TYR A 70 4.33 -3.23 2.63
CA TYR A 70 3.82 -4.50 3.12
C TYR A 70 3.34 -5.42 1.98
N GLY A 71 2.80 -4.84 0.90
CA GLY A 71 2.44 -5.55 -0.31
C GLY A 71 3.64 -5.97 -1.16
N HIS A 72 4.72 -5.19 -1.22
CA HIS A 72 5.91 -5.49 -2.02
C HIS A 72 6.62 -6.77 -1.51
N PRO A 73 7.25 -7.61 -2.36
CA PRO A 73 8.02 -8.78 -1.88
C PRO A 73 9.21 -8.40 -0.97
N GLY A 74 9.48 -9.25 0.02
CA GLY A 74 10.57 -9.09 1.00
C GLY A 74 10.08 -8.88 2.43
N LYS A 75 10.93 -9.06 3.45
CA LYS A 75 10.54 -8.88 4.86
C LYS A 75 10.49 -7.39 5.25
N LYS A 76 9.85 -7.05 6.37
CA LYS A 76 9.53 -5.66 6.74
C LYS A 76 10.30 -5.24 7.98
N LEU A 77 10.89 -4.05 7.95
CA LEU A 77 11.45 -3.37 9.13
C LEU A 77 10.98 -1.92 9.15
N LEU A 78 10.31 -1.53 10.23
CA LEU A 78 9.89 -0.15 10.50
C LEU A 78 10.48 0.29 11.84
N PHE A 79 11.22 1.40 11.83
CA PHE A 79 11.81 1.96 13.04
C PHE A 79 10.78 2.66 13.93
N MET A 80 11.02 2.61 15.24
CA MET A 80 10.15 3.18 16.26
C MET A 80 9.87 4.68 16.04
N GLY A 81 8.65 5.11 16.35
CA GLY A 81 8.15 6.45 16.01
C GLY A 81 7.51 6.53 14.63
N GLY A 82 7.88 5.63 13.70
CA GLY A 82 7.26 5.54 12.38
C GLY A 82 5.81 5.04 12.44
N GLU A 83 5.48 4.17 13.39
CA GLU A 83 4.18 3.51 13.51
C GLU A 83 3.04 4.46 13.91
N PHE A 84 3.36 5.56 14.60
CA PHE A 84 2.39 6.61 14.94
C PHE A 84 2.71 7.95 14.28
N GLY A 85 3.68 7.99 13.36
CA GLY A 85 3.98 9.16 12.54
C GLY A 85 4.55 10.33 13.35
N GLN A 86 5.62 10.09 14.10
CA GLN A 86 6.33 11.17 14.79
C GLN A 86 6.80 12.24 13.78
N PRO A 87 6.44 13.54 13.93
CA PRO A 87 6.80 14.58 12.96
C PRO A 87 8.27 14.99 13.02
N SER A 88 8.89 14.99 14.20
CA SER A 88 10.31 15.32 14.36
C SER A 88 11.21 14.13 14.05
N GLU A 89 12.43 14.44 13.62
CA GLU A 89 13.51 13.45 13.53
C GLU A 89 13.70 12.71 14.86
N TRP A 90 14.26 11.51 14.75
CA TRP A 90 14.66 10.76 15.94
C TRP A 90 15.83 11.48 16.62
N ASN A 91 15.72 11.62 17.95
CA ASN A 91 16.78 12.15 18.79
C ASN A 91 17.15 11.06 19.80
N HIS A 92 18.39 10.58 19.77
CA HIS A 92 18.86 9.55 20.69
C HIS A 92 18.99 10.04 22.14
N ASP A 93 19.09 11.36 22.36
CA ASP A 93 19.16 11.99 23.68
C ASP A 93 17.78 12.27 24.31
N ALA A 94 16.69 11.92 23.61
CA ALA A 94 15.32 12.16 24.07
C ALA A 94 14.43 10.93 23.87
N GLU A 95 13.31 10.89 24.58
CA GLU A 95 12.27 9.90 24.32
C GLU A 95 11.49 10.21 23.03
N LEU A 96 10.78 9.19 22.55
CA LEU A 96 9.77 9.39 21.52
C LEU A 96 8.63 10.28 22.06
N LYS A 97 7.99 11.01 21.15
CA LYS A 97 6.91 11.95 21.48
C LYS A 97 5.58 11.25 21.76
N TRP A 98 5.52 10.51 22.86
CA TRP A 98 4.38 9.69 23.25
C TRP A 98 3.09 10.48 23.45
N GLU A 99 3.17 11.78 23.78
CA GLU A 99 2.03 12.66 23.92
C GLU A 99 1.21 12.81 22.63
N LEU A 100 1.82 12.53 21.46
CA LEU A 100 1.13 12.54 20.16
C LEU A 100 0.05 11.47 20.07
N LEU A 101 0.16 10.36 20.82
CA LEU A 101 -0.86 9.31 20.87
C LEU A 101 -2.16 9.75 21.55
N ARG A 102 -2.23 10.98 22.06
CA ARG A 102 -3.50 11.61 22.51
C ARG A 102 -4.23 12.34 21.39
N LYS A 103 -3.62 12.48 20.21
CA LYS A 103 -4.17 13.18 19.06
C LYS A 103 -4.68 12.17 18.03
N SER A 104 -5.87 12.44 17.49
CA SER A 104 -6.58 11.55 16.57
C SER A 104 -5.75 11.10 15.35
N PRO A 105 -5.03 11.96 14.61
CA PRO A 105 -4.27 11.53 13.42
C PRO A 105 -3.22 10.44 13.70
N HIS A 106 -2.53 10.55 14.84
CA HIS A 106 -1.51 9.58 15.26
C HIS A 106 -2.13 8.26 15.73
N GLN A 107 -3.27 8.31 16.42
CA GLN A 107 -4.03 7.12 16.82
C GLN A 107 -4.55 6.37 15.58
N CYS A 108 -5.08 7.09 14.60
CA CYS A 108 -5.55 6.54 13.33
C CYS A 108 -4.43 5.85 12.54
N LEU A 109 -3.23 6.47 12.46
CA LEU A 109 -2.08 5.85 11.82
C LEU A 109 -1.59 4.61 12.58
N GLN A 110 -1.51 4.69 13.92
CA GLN A 110 -1.15 3.53 14.74
C GLN A 110 -2.13 2.38 14.54
N ARG A 111 -3.44 2.68 14.49
CA ARG A 111 -4.48 1.70 14.21
C ARG A 111 -4.29 1.05 12.84
N PHE A 112 -4.01 1.86 11.81
CA PHE A 112 -3.68 1.37 10.48
C PHE A 112 -2.48 0.41 10.49
N VAL A 113 -1.40 0.74 11.19
CA VAL A 113 -0.22 -0.12 11.30
C VAL A 113 -0.53 -1.43 12.04
N VAL A 114 -1.38 -1.39 13.06
CA VAL A 114 -1.86 -2.60 13.75
C VAL A 114 -2.64 -3.51 12.80
N ASP A 115 -3.61 -2.96 12.08
CA ASP A 115 -4.47 -3.74 11.18
C ASP A 115 -3.69 -4.25 9.95
N LEU A 116 -2.73 -3.46 9.45
CA LEU A 116 -1.81 -3.87 8.37
C LEU A 116 -0.89 -5.02 8.79
N ASN A 117 -0.35 -4.99 10.02
CA ASN A 117 0.40 -6.13 10.57
C ASN A 117 -0.49 -7.36 10.75
N GLY A 118 -1.74 -7.15 11.19
CA GLY A 118 -2.75 -8.20 11.27
C GLY A 118 -3.00 -8.86 9.91
N LEU A 119 -3.18 -8.06 8.86
CA LEU A 119 -3.33 -8.53 7.48
C LEU A 119 -2.09 -9.32 7.03
N TYR A 120 -0.89 -8.77 7.21
CA TYR A 120 0.36 -9.41 6.83
C TYR A 120 0.55 -10.80 7.46
N ARG A 121 0.15 -10.95 8.73
CA ARG A 121 0.21 -12.23 9.45
C ARG A 121 -0.86 -13.22 9.00
N ARG A 122 -2.09 -12.73 8.75
CA ARG A 122 -3.22 -13.59 8.38
C ARG A 122 -3.15 -14.07 6.95
N GLU A 123 -2.66 -13.26 6.02
CA GLU A 123 -2.68 -13.55 4.59
C GLU A 123 -1.36 -14.19 4.13
N PRO A 124 -1.34 -15.48 3.78
CA PRO A 124 -0.12 -16.19 3.41
C PRO A 124 0.58 -15.61 2.18
N ALA A 125 -0.19 -15.05 1.24
CA ALA A 125 0.34 -14.41 0.03
C ALA A 125 1.32 -13.27 0.33
N CYS A 126 1.17 -12.59 1.47
CA CYS A 126 2.03 -11.48 1.84
C CYS A 126 3.43 -11.91 2.29
N HIS A 127 3.65 -13.18 2.66
CA HIS A 127 4.92 -13.60 3.30
C HIS A 127 5.45 -15.00 2.94
N GLN A 128 4.65 -15.92 2.39
CA GLN A 128 5.10 -17.29 2.11
C GLN A 128 6.06 -17.41 0.93
N VAL A 129 5.89 -16.57 -0.10
CA VAL A 129 6.60 -16.65 -1.38
C VAL A 129 7.27 -15.30 -1.71
N ASP A 130 7.94 -14.69 -0.74
CA ASP A 130 8.60 -13.38 -0.92
C ASP A 130 9.83 -13.43 -1.86
N PHE A 131 10.53 -14.55 -1.90
CA PHE A 131 11.86 -14.66 -2.53
C PHE A 131 11.84 -15.43 -3.85
N ARG A 132 10.67 -15.53 -4.48
CA ARG A 132 10.50 -16.16 -5.79
C ARG A 132 9.52 -15.35 -6.62
N GLY A 133 9.82 -15.17 -7.91
CA GLY A 133 8.96 -14.43 -8.83
C GLY A 133 7.51 -14.93 -8.87
N ALA A 134 7.29 -16.24 -8.64
CA ALA A 134 5.95 -16.83 -8.58
C ALA A 134 5.03 -16.24 -7.49
N GLY A 135 5.57 -15.56 -6.47
CA GLY A 135 4.80 -14.93 -5.40
C GLY A 135 4.27 -13.53 -5.73
N PHE A 136 4.55 -13.00 -6.91
CA PHE A 136 4.22 -11.64 -7.33
C PHE A 136 3.83 -11.59 -8.81
N GLU A 137 2.85 -10.77 -9.16
CA GLU A 137 2.49 -10.50 -10.55
C GLU A 137 1.96 -9.06 -10.69
N TRP A 138 2.35 -8.34 -11.73
CA TRP A 138 1.76 -7.04 -12.02
C TRP A 138 0.35 -7.21 -12.60
N LEU A 139 -0.60 -6.42 -12.10
CA LEU A 139 -1.87 -6.18 -12.79
C LEU A 139 -1.72 -4.96 -13.70
N ASP A 140 -1.15 -3.88 -13.16
CA ASP A 140 -0.74 -2.70 -13.90
C ASP A 140 0.54 -2.10 -13.29
N ALA A 141 1.61 -2.10 -14.08
CA ALA A 141 2.88 -1.45 -13.79
C ALA A 141 3.11 -0.18 -14.62
N GLY A 142 2.20 0.14 -15.54
CA GLY A 142 2.34 1.20 -16.54
C GLY A 142 1.55 2.46 -16.22
N GLY A 143 0.82 2.50 -15.10
CA GLY A 143 -0.04 3.60 -14.66
C GLY A 143 0.67 4.91 -14.25
N ALA A 144 1.73 5.30 -14.97
CA ALA A 144 2.50 6.52 -14.69
C ALA A 144 1.65 7.80 -14.81
N GLU A 145 0.75 7.88 -15.79
CA GLU A 145 -0.10 9.06 -16.01
C GLU A 145 -1.17 9.21 -14.92
N THR A 146 -1.68 8.11 -14.37
CA THR A 146 -2.67 8.09 -13.28
C THR A 146 -2.03 8.06 -11.90
N ASN A 147 -0.72 7.74 -11.84
CA ASN A 147 0.00 7.31 -10.63
C ASN A 147 -0.69 6.15 -9.89
N VAL A 148 -1.42 5.30 -10.62
CA VAL A 148 -1.99 4.07 -10.05
C VAL A 148 -1.02 2.93 -10.30
N LEU A 149 -0.87 2.06 -9.31
CA LEU A 149 -0.06 0.85 -9.39
C LEU A 149 -0.88 -0.31 -8.84
N ALA A 150 -0.91 -1.43 -9.56
CA ALA A 150 -1.68 -2.60 -9.14
C ALA A 150 -0.90 -3.90 -9.33
N PHE A 151 -0.96 -4.79 -8.34
CA PHE A 151 -0.28 -6.09 -8.39
C PHE A 151 -0.96 -7.14 -7.53
N LEU A 152 -0.65 -8.40 -7.82
CA LEU A 152 -1.03 -9.57 -7.04
C LEU A 152 0.15 -10.04 -6.19
N ARG A 153 -0.19 -10.49 -4.99
CA ARG A 153 0.64 -11.34 -4.14
C ARG A 153 0.03 -12.74 -4.12
N LYS A 154 0.87 -13.75 -4.32
CA LYS A 154 0.44 -15.16 -4.42
C LYS A 154 1.09 -15.97 -3.30
N ALA A 155 0.29 -16.82 -2.68
CA ALA A 155 0.79 -17.83 -1.74
C ALA A 155 1.17 -19.12 -2.48
N ARG A 156 1.55 -20.16 -1.73
CA ARG A 156 1.69 -21.50 -2.29
C ARG A 156 0.35 -22.05 -2.81
N ASP A 157 -0.73 -21.70 -2.12
CA ASP A 157 -2.10 -21.93 -2.58
C ASP A 157 -2.58 -20.72 -3.42
N PRO A 158 -2.90 -20.88 -4.70
CA PRO A 158 -3.42 -19.80 -5.53
C PRO A 158 -4.70 -19.15 -5.00
N ARG A 159 -5.49 -19.86 -4.19
CA ARG A 159 -6.74 -19.35 -3.58
C ARG A 159 -6.48 -18.29 -2.51
N ASP A 160 -5.26 -18.21 -2.00
CA ASP A 160 -4.85 -17.20 -1.03
C ASP A 160 -4.25 -15.94 -1.68
N THR A 161 -4.43 -15.76 -2.98
CA THR A 161 -4.00 -14.55 -3.69
C THR A 161 -4.58 -13.29 -3.06
N VAL A 162 -3.81 -12.21 -3.03
CA VAL A 162 -4.23 -10.88 -2.56
C VAL A 162 -3.85 -9.85 -3.61
N ALA A 163 -4.78 -8.99 -3.99
CA ALA A 163 -4.55 -7.87 -4.90
C ALA A 163 -4.32 -6.57 -4.12
N PHE A 164 -3.34 -5.79 -4.55
CA PHE A 164 -3.08 -4.45 -4.07
C PHE A 164 -3.34 -3.47 -5.22
N VAL A 165 -4.13 -2.43 -4.96
CA VAL A 165 -4.39 -1.32 -5.88
C VAL A 165 -4.09 -0.02 -5.15
N LEU A 166 -3.14 0.76 -5.66
CA LEU A 166 -2.50 1.86 -4.96
C LEU A 166 -2.60 3.14 -5.81
N ASN A 167 -3.28 4.17 -5.32
CA ASN A 167 -3.35 5.47 -5.96
C ASN A 167 -2.35 6.44 -5.31
N PHE A 168 -1.25 6.71 -6.00
CA PHE A 168 -0.22 7.66 -5.56
C PHE A 168 -0.45 9.10 -6.04
N SER A 169 -1.59 9.39 -6.68
CA SER A 169 -1.94 10.76 -7.06
C SER A 169 -2.65 11.51 -5.94
N ASP A 170 -2.65 12.84 -6.04
CA ASP A 170 -3.47 13.78 -5.27
C ASP A 170 -4.93 13.84 -5.77
N ARG A 171 -5.27 13.06 -6.79
CA ARG A 171 -6.60 13.02 -7.40
C ARG A 171 -7.30 11.71 -7.07
N SER A 172 -8.61 11.78 -6.84
CA SER A 172 -9.44 10.58 -6.79
C SER A 172 -9.74 10.11 -8.22
N HIS A 173 -9.77 8.79 -8.41
CA HIS A 173 -10.17 8.15 -9.66
C HIS A 173 -11.49 7.39 -9.43
N PRO A 174 -12.65 8.00 -9.70
CA PRO A 174 -13.93 7.30 -9.61
C PRO A 174 -14.06 6.30 -10.76
N HIS A 175 -14.73 5.18 -10.51
CA HIS A 175 -15.00 4.14 -11.51
C HIS A 175 -13.74 3.65 -12.25
N TYR A 176 -12.61 3.58 -11.55
CA TYR A 176 -11.34 3.12 -12.09
C TYR A 176 -11.37 1.62 -12.35
N ARG A 177 -11.20 1.22 -13.61
CA ARG A 177 -11.25 -0.18 -14.02
C ARG A 177 -9.87 -0.83 -13.90
N ILE A 178 -9.78 -1.96 -13.22
CA ILE A 178 -8.55 -2.77 -13.10
C ILE A 178 -8.81 -4.22 -13.51
N GLY A 179 -7.96 -4.77 -14.38
CA GLY A 179 -8.04 -6.17 -14.81
C GLY A 179 -7.68 -7.12 -13.67
N VAL A 180 -8.40 -8.24 -13.56
CA VAL A 180 -8.16 -9.27 -12.52
C VAL A 180 -8.30 -10.69 -13.08
N PRO A 181 -7.55 -11.67 -12.55
CA PRO A 181 -7.53 -13.02 -13.12
C PRO A 181 -8.75 -13.88 -12.78
N PHE A 182 -9.43 -13.61 -11.65
CA PHE A 182 -10.48 -14.50 -11.15
C PHE A 182 -11.88 -13.89 -11.30
N PRO A 183 -12.85 -14.58 -11.93
CA PRO A 183 -14.23 -14.12 -12.13
C PRO A 183 -15.10 -14.36 -10.90
N VAL A 184 -14.70 -13.83 -9.76
CA VAL A 184 -15.36 -14.06 -8.46
C VAL A 184 -15.59 -12.75 -7.73
N GLU A 185 -16.29 -12.82 -6.60
CA GLU A 185 -16.36 -11.70 -5.65
C GLU A 185 -14.99 -11.47 -5.01
N TYR A 186 -14.60 -10.21 -4.86
CA TYR A 186 -13.42 -9.77 -4.15
C TYR A 186 -13.84 -9.05 -2.87
N ARG A 187 -13.27 -9.46 -1.73
CA ARG A 187 -13.48 -8.83 -0.44
C ARG A 187 -12.40 -7.80 -0.17
N GLU A 188 -12.79 -6.60 0.24
CA GLU A 188 -11.91 -5.57 0.81
C GLU A 188 -11.35 -6.05 2.14
N LEU A 189 -10.05 -6.31 2.19
CA LEU A 189 -9.35 -6.69 3.41
C LEU A 189 -8.90 -5.46 4.21
N LEU A 190 -8.50 -4.41 3.50
CA LEU A 190 -7.99 -3.17 4.07
C LEU A 190 -8.09 -2.05 3.03
N ASN A 191 -8.56 -0.88 3.46
CA ASN A 191 -8.60 0.32 2.65
C ASN A 191 -8.01 1.47 3.48
N SER A 192 -6.90 2.03 3.03
CA SER A 192 -6.18 3.07 3.79
C SER A 192 -6.93 4.40 3.86
N ASP A 193 -8.01 4.58 3.12
CA ASP A 193 -8.89 5.75 3.20
C ASP A 193 -10.12 5.53 4.09
N ALA A 194 -10.23 4.37 4.75
CA ALA A 194 -11.28 4.16 5.75
C ALA A 194 -11.21 5.20 6.89
N SER A 195 -12.37 5.54 7.44
CA SER A 195 -12.49 6.62 8.44
C SER A 195 -11.78 6.27 9.75
N GLU A 196 -11.71 4.99 10.15
CA GLU A 196 -10.93 4.56 11.33
C GLU A 196 -9.42 4.84 11.19
N TYR A 197 -8.92 5.02 9.97
CA TYR A 197 -7.53 5.36 9.68
C TYR A 197 -7.34 6.85 9.36
N GLY A 198 -8.37 7.69 9.52
CA GLY A 198 -8.32 9.12 9.25
C GLY A 198 -8.40 9.47 7.76
N GLY A 199 -8.93 8.57 6.92
CA GLY A 199 -9.25 8.85 5.52
C GLY A 199 -10.62 9.51 5.33
N SER A 200 -11.08 9.62 4.09
CA SER A 200 -12.39 10.20 3.75
C SER A 200 -13.58 9.29 4.07
N GLY A 201 -13.34 7.98 4.22
CA GLY A 201 -14.36 6.95 4.45
C GLY A 201 -14.88 6.30 3.17
N GLU A 202 -14.29 6.62 2.01
CA GLU A 202 -14.66 6.00 0.73
C GLU A 202 -14.12 4.56 0.65
N THR A 203 -15.03 3.60 0.85
CA THR A 203 -14.73 2.16 0.86
C THR A 203 -15.78 1.37 0.09
N LEU A 204 -15.50 0.12 -0.25
CA LEU A 204 -16.49 -0.72 -0.94
C LEU A 204 -17.73 -0.96 -0.08
N ALA A 205 -18.91 -0.86 -0.69
CA ALA A 205 -20.18 -1.27 -0.07
C ALA A 205 -20.09 -2.75 0.34
N ASP A 206 -20.54 -3.06 1.56
CA ASP A 206 -20.45 -4.39 2.17
C ASP A 206 -19.05 -5.04 2.16
N LYS A 207 -18.01 -4.23 1.93
CA LYS A 207 -16.61 -4.65 1.77
C LYS A 207 -16.42 -5.67 0.64
N ARG A 208 -17.25 -5.65 -0.41
CA ARG A 208 -17.24 -6.64 -1.50
C ARG A 208 -17.48 -6.00 -2.85
N ILE A 209 -16.97 -6.66 -3.91
CA ILE A 209 -17.22 -6.29 -5.29
C ILE A 209 -17.13 -7.51 -6.20
N MET A 210 -18.05 -7.65 -7.15
CA MET A 210 -18.04 -8.74 -8.12
C MET A 210 -17.19 -8.38 -9.34
N ALA A 211 -16.40 -9.34 -9.84
CA ALA A 211 -15.71 -9.18 -11.12
C ALA A 211 -16.70 -9.19 -12.30
N GLU A 212 -16.52 -8.23 -13.20
CA GLU A 212 -17.28 -8.12 -14.45
C GLU A 212 -16.53 -8.83 -15.58
N GLU A 213 -17.26 -9.47 -16.50
CA GLU A 213 -16.72 -10.03 -17.76
C GLU A 213 -16.45 -8.91 -18.77
N VAL A 214 -15.52 -8.03 -18.41
CA VAL A 214 -15.05 -6.90 -19.23
C VAL A 214 -13.54 -6.92 -19.22
N SER A 215 -12.94 -7.07 -20.40
CA SER A 215 -11.49 -7.21 -20.53
C SER A 215 -10.76 -5.91 -20.17
N SER A 216 -9.67 -6.03 -19.41
CA SER A 216 -8.84 -4.91 -18.99
C SER A 216 -7.46 -5.40 -18.56
N HIS A 217 -6.40 -4.62 -18.81
CA HIS A 217 -5.02 -4.92 -18.36
C HIS A 217 -4.54 -6.35 -18.72
N GLY A 218 -4.98 -6.89 -19.86
CA GLY A 218 -4.61 -8.24 -20.31
C GLY A 218 -5.41 -9.39 -19.70
N TYR A 219 -6.42 -9.10 -18.86
CA TYR A 219 -7.32 -10.10 -18.27
C TYR A 219 -8.73 -10.02 -18.89
N ALA A 220 -9.46 -11.14 -18.88
CA ALA A 220 -10.83 -11.22 -19.37
C ALA A 220 -11.85 -10.54 -18.43
N PHE A 221 -11.51 -10.45 -17.13
CA PHE A 221 -12.37 -9.89 -16.09
C PHE A 221 -11.76 -8.64 -15.48
N SER A 222 -12.60 -7.78 -14.91
CA SER A 222 -12.15 -6.55 -14.23
C SER A 222 -13.04 -6.13 -13.08
N LEU A 223 -12.50 -5.27 -12.22
CA LEU A 223 -13.21 -4.59 -11.14
C LEU A 223 -13.31 -3.10 -11.45
N VAL A 224 -14.40 -2.47 -11.02
CA VAL A 224 -14.59 -1.02 -11.07
C VAL A 224 -14.50 -0.46 -9.66
N LEU A 225 -13.38 0.16 -9.34
CA LEU A 225 -13.08 0.68 -8.00
C LEU A 225 -13.16 2.20 -8.00
N ASN A 226 -13.69 2.78 -6.92
CA ASN A 226 -13.38 4.17 -6.64
C ASN A 226 -12.08 4.21 -5.86
N LEU A 227 -11.09 4.94 -6.36
CA LEU A 227 -9.78 5.07 -5.74
C LEU A 227 -9.62 6.49 -5.18
N PRO A 228 -9.78 6.71 -3.87
CA PRO A 228 -9.51 8.01 -3.25
C PRO A 228 -8.06 8.46 -3.51
N SER A 229 -7.80 9.76 -3.43
CA SER A 229 -6.42 10.26 -3.52
C SER A 229 -5.54 9.65 -2.43
N LEU A 230 -4.27 9.40 -2.76
CA LEU A 230 -3.25 8.91 -1.82
C LEU A 230 -3.71 7.67 -1.00
N SER A 231 -4.33 6.70 -1.67
CA SER A 231 -4.98 5.56 -1.02
C SER A 231 -4.50 4.20 -1.51
N ALA A 232 -4.71 3.19 -0.68
CA ALA A 232 -4.40 1.79 -0.94
C ALA A 232 -5.63 0.94 -0.65
N VAL A 233 -6.01 0.11 -1.61
CA VAL A 233 -7.08 -0.89 -1.46
C VAL A 233 -6.46 -2.28 -1.59
N VAL A 234 -6.72 -3.13 -0.62
CA VAL A 234 -6.25 -4.52 -0.58
C VAL A 234 -7.46 -5.45 -0.68
N LEU A 235 -7.48 -6.28 -1.71
CA LEU A 235 -8.60 -7.15 -2.04
C LEU A 235 -8.19 -8.63 -1.99
N LYS A 236 -9.10 -9.50 -1.57
CA LYS A 236 -8.94 -10.95 -1.67
C LYS A 236 -10.08 -11.55 -2.49
N PRO A 237 -9.80 -12.24 -3.61
CA PRO A 237 -10.81 -13.03 -4.31
C PRO A 237 -11.39 -14.09 -3.37
N ALA A 238 -12.69 -14.31 -3.45
CA ALA A 238 -13.33 -15.47 -2.86
C ALA A 238 -12.71 -16.76 -3.43
N PRO A 239 -12.68 -17.86 -2.67
CA PRO A 239 -12.26 -19.14 -3.20
C PRO A 239 -13.03 -19.46 -4.48
N LEU A 240 -12.31 -19.79 -5.56
CA LEU A 240 -12.93 -20.32 -6.77
C LEU A 240 -13.62 -21.63 -6.41
N VAL A 241 -14.94 -21.63 -6.45
CA VAL A 241 -15.74 -22.85 -6.44
C VAL A 241 -15.77 -23.31 -7.90
N LEU A 242 -15.00 -24.37 -8.19
CA LEU A 242 -15.14 -25.08 -9.46
C LEU A 242 -16.33 -26.02 -9.27
N GLU A 243 -17.44 -25.73 -9.96
CA GLU A 243 -18.55 -26.69 -10.16
C GLU A 243 -18.19 -27.71 -11.23
#